data_AF-A0A1F4XR03-F1
#
_entry.id   AF-A0A1F4XR03-F1
#
_cell.length_a   1.000
_cell.length_b   1.000
_cell.length_c   1.000
_cell.angle_alpha   90.00
_cell.angle_beta   90.00
_cell.angle_gamma   90.00
#
_symmetry.space_group_name_H-M   'P 1'
#
loop_
_entity.id
_entity.type
_entity.pdbx_description
1 polymer ?
#
loop_
_entity_poly.entity_id
_entity_poly.type
_entity_poly.pdbx_seq_one_letter_code
_entity_poly.pdbx_strand_id
1 'polypeptide(L)'
;MIIEERVRRRARRKKIQNIVLGSLYVVGVLGMVAIAPNSSQLLKHAGRLVGHRPNLNRRIGQAITRLCQKGLIKRVGTTNGTSLRLTEKGRYLAQSLEIENTIRVQKQRRWDGKWRIVIFDIWESRRGVRDRLRILLQRNGFVKIQNSVWVYPYDCEELLVFLRTDLRLGKGILYIVAEEVEHDKTLRKHFRLHSLT
;
A
#
# COMPACT_ATOMS: atom_id res chain seq x y z
N MET A 1 -19.22 -1.78 21.42
CA MET A 1 -18.74 -0.42 21.10
C MET A 1 -17.21 -0.18 21.32
N ILE A 2 -16.51 -0.88 22.22
CA ILE A 2 -15.06 -0.65 22.54
C ILE A 2 -14.08 -1.19 21.47
N ILE A 3 -14.47 -2.17 20.66
CA ILE A 3 -13.58 -2.78 19.63
C ILE A 3 -13.44 -1.88 18.42
N GLU A 4 -14.55 -1.35 17.90
CA GLU A 4 -14.54 -0.43 16.75
C GLU A 4 -13.75 0.83 17.04
N GLU A 5 -13.84 1.35 18.26
CA GLU A 5 -13.07 2.52 18.65
C GLU A 5 -11.56 2.22 18.70
N ARG A 6 -11.17 1.03 19.19
CA ARG A 6 -9.78 0.56 19.17
C ARG A 6 -9.28 0.35 17.73
N VAL A 7 -10.09 -0.21 16.84
CA VAL A 7 -9.77 -0.41 15.42
C VAL A 7 -9.60 0.94 14.71
N ARG A 8 -10.54 1.88 14.89
CA ARG A 8 -10.45 3.25 14.34
C ARG A 8 -9.22 3.98 14.88
N ARG A 9 -8.89 3.85 16.16
CA ARG A 9 -7.67 4.44 16.78
C ARG A 9 -6.39 3.84 16.18
N ARG A 10 -6.33 2.51 15.96
CA ARG A 10 -5.19 1.84 15.30
C ARG A 10 -5.03 2.27 13.84
N ALA A 11 -6.13 2.32 13.08
CA ALA A 11 -6.12 2.78 11.69
C ALA A 11 -5.65 4.24 11.56
N ARG A 12 -6.12 5.12 12.45
CA ARG A 12 -5.67 6.53 12.52
C ARG A 12 -4.19 6.67 12.83
N ARG A 13 -3.63 5.85 13.74
CA ARG A 13 -2.20 5.85 14.05
C ARG A 13 -1.37 5.37 12.84
N LYS A 14 -1.82 4.31 12.15
CA LYS A 14 -1.18 3.78 10.94
C LYS A 14 -1.18 4.82 9.82
N LYS A 15 -2.29 5.54 9.63
CA LYS A 15 -2.38 6.64 8.64
C LYS A 15 -1.35 7.75 8.90
N ILE A 16 -1.19 8.20 10.15
CA ILE A 16 -0.18 9.22 10.49
C ILE A 16 1.25 8.69 10.27
N GLN A 17 1.53 7.43 10.64
CA GLN A 17 2.84 6.82 10.38
C GLN A 17 3.17 6.79 8.89
N ASN A 18 2.22 6.39 8.04
CA ASN A 18 2.41 6.34 6.60
C ASN A 18 2.64 7.73 6.00
N ILE A 19 1.93 8.76 6.47
CA ILE A 19 2.13 10.15 6.00
C ILE A 19 3.52 10.66 6.40
N VAL A 20 3.94 10.46 7.64
CA VAL A 20 5.30 10.85 8.08
C VAL A 20 6.36 10.14 7.25
N LEU A 21 6.18 8.84 7.00
CA LEU A 21 7.12 8.05 6.21
C LEU A 21 7.15 8.50 4.73
N GLY A 22 5.99 8.74 4.13
CA GLY A 22 5.86 9.23 2.75
C GLY A 22 6.45 10.63 2.58
N SER A 23 6.20 11.55 3.51
CA SER A 23 6.83 12.87 3.50
C SER A 23 8.35 12.80 3.63
N LEU A 24 8.88 11.92 4.49
CA LEU A 24 10.33 11.70 4.60
C LEU A 24 10.93 11.09 3.32
N TYR A 25 10.16 10.26 2.60
CA TYR A 25 10.59 9.66 1.35
C TYR A 25 10.61 10.69 0.21
N VAL A 26 9.55 11.48 0.02
CA VAL A 26 9.49 12.56 -0.98
C VAL A 26 10.63 13.56 -0.75
N VAL A 27 10.88 13.95 0.50
CA VAL A 27 12.02 14.83 0.86
C VAL A 27 13.36 14.13 0.63
N GLY A 28 13.45 12.81 0.89
CA GLY A 28 14.67 12.02 0.71
C GLY A 28 15.04 11.72 -0.75
N VAL A 29 14.06 11.65 -1.67
CA VAL A 29 14.26 11.45 -3.11
C VAL A 29 14.64 12.76 -3.81
N LEU A 30 14.17 13.91 -3.33
CA LEU A 30 14.47 15.22 -3.92
C LEU A 30 15.78 15.89 -3.42
N GLY A 31 16.48 15.33 -2.42
CA GLY A 31 17.76 15.88 -1.96
C GLY A 31 18.47 14.97 -0.95
N MET A 32 19.72 14.59 -1.26
CA MET A 32 20.56 13.52 -0.67
C MET A 32 20.63 13.31 0.86
N VAL A 33 20.08 14.14 1.72
CA VAL A 33 19.94 13.88 3.16
C VAL A 33 18.67 14.57 3.61
N ALA A 34 17.73 13.83 4.22
CA ALA A 34 16.66 14.44 4.99
C ALA A 34 17.25 15.12 6.24
N ILE A 35 17.94 16.25 6.05
CA ILE A 35 18.22 17.22 7.09
C ILE A 35 16.94 18.04 7.18
N ALA A 36 15.98 17.55 7.96
CA ALA A 36 15.01 18.46 8.55
C ALA A 36 15.72 19.00 9.80
N PRO A 37 16.31 20.21 9.78
CA PRO A 37 17.01 20.76 10.95
C PRO A 37 16.05 20.88 12.15
N ASN A 38 14.75 21.02 11.87
CA ASN A 38 13.71 21.05 12.87
C ASN A 38 12.56 20.10 12.53
N SER A 39 12.24 19.19 13.46
CA SER A 39 11.02 18.37 13.41
C SER A 39 9.72 19.19 13.23
N SER A 40 9.74 20.49 13.54
CA SER A 40 8.64 21.44 13.31
C SER A 40 8.30 21.68 11.84
N GLN A 41 9.27 21.59 10.92
CA GLN A 41 8.98 21.68 9.47
C GLN A 41 8.24 20.43 8.97
N LEU A 42 8.62 19.25 9.46
CA LEU A 42 7.88 18.01 9.23
C LEU A 42 6.45 18.10 9.80
N LEU A 43 6.27 18.71 10.98
CA LEU A 43 4.97 18.97 11.58
C LEU A 43 4.10 19.90 10.71
N LYS A 44 4.69 20.95 10.12
CA LYS A 44 3.99 21.89 9.21
C LYS A 44 3.58 21.23 7.90
N HIS A 45 4.47 20.47 7.26
CA HIS A 45 4.16 19.73 6.03
C HIS A 45 3.15 18.60 6.26
N ALA A 46 3.34 17.79 7.30
CA ALA A 46 2.36 16.77 7.67
C ALA A 46 1.03 17.39 8.10
N GLY A 47 1.05 18.56 8.75
CA GLY A 47 -0.14 19.33 9.10
C GLY A 47 -0.95 19.79 7.88
N ARG A 48 -0.29 20.23 6.80
CA ARG A 48 -0.98 20.53 5.53
C ARG A 48 -1.62 19.29 4.92
N LEU A 49 -0.96 18.14 4.97
CA LEU A 49 -1.47 16.88 4.39
C LEU A 49 -2.58 16.21 5.23
N VAL A 50 -2.55 16.39 6.56
CA VAL A 50 -3.45 15.72 7.51
C VAL A 50 -4.68 16.59 7.87
N GLY A 51 -4.60 17.90 7.60
CA GLY A 51 -5.57 18.91 8.05
C GLY A 51 -5.35 19.30 9.53
N HIS A 52 -5.84 20.48 9.93
CA HIS A 52 -5.69 20.98 11.30
C HIS A 52 -6.41 20.04 12.29
N ARG A 53 -5.68 19.52 13.28
CA ARG A 53 -6.19 18.57 14.28
C ARG A 53 -5.63 18.94 15.66
N PRO A 54 -6.44 18.90 16.73
CA PRO A 54 -5.94 19.09 18.08
C PRO A 54 -4.92 17.99 18.42
N ASN A 55 -3.86 18.36 19.15
CA ASN A 55 -2.76 17.48 19.56
C ASN A 55 -1.93 16.84 18.41
N LEU A 56 -1.96 17.41 17.20
CA LEU A 56 -1.23 16.86 16.05
C LEU A 56 0.27 16.72 16.32
N ASN A 57 0.91 17.74 16.90
CA ASN A 57 2.35 17.74 17.20
C ASN A 57 2.73 16.59 18.14
N ARG A 58 1.98 16.39 19.22
CA ARG A 58 2.16 15.27 20.15
C ARG A 58 2.01 13.92 19.44
N ARG A 59 1.02 13.79 18.55
CA ARG A 59 0.77 12.54 17.82
C ARG A 59 1.86 12.21 16.80
N ILE A 60 2.40 13.22 16.11
CA ILE A 60 3.53 13.05 15.19
C ILE A 60 4.81 12.73 15.97
N GLY A 61 5.07 13.42 17.09
CA GLY A 61 6.19 13.08 17.97
C GLY A 61 6.15 11.62 18.44
N GLN A 62 4.99 11.14 18.88
CA GLN A 62 4.79 9.71 19.21
C GLN A 62 4.97 8.78 18.01
N ALA A 63 4.57 9.21 16.80
CA ALA A 63 4.79 8.42 15.59
C ALA A 63 6.28 8.30 15.27
N ILE A 64 7.03 9.40 15.35
CA ILE A 64 8.49 9.43 15.18
C ILE A 64 9.17 8.49 16.18
N THR A 65 8.84 8.58 17.48
CA THR A 65 9.41 7.69 18.49
C THR A 65 9.16 6.21 18.17
N ARG A 66 7.94 5.85 17.74
CA ARG A 66 7.63 4.47 17.33
C ARG A 66 8.38 4.04 16.06
N LEU A 67 8.57 4.95 15.11
CA LEU A 67 9.33 4.66 13.88
C LEU A 67 10.82 4.48 14.18
N CYS A 68 11.38 5.26 15.13
CA CYS A 68 12.72 5.05 15.67
C CYS A 68 12.85 3.67 16.33
N GLN A 69 11.93 3.33 17.23
CA GLN A 69 11.90 2.03 17.92
C GLN A 69 11.80 0.84 16.95
N LYS A 70 11.11 1.01 15.82
CA LYS A 70 11.00 -0.01 14.76
C LYS A 70 12.22 -0.08 13.83
N GLY A 71 13.20 0.81 14.01
CA GLY A 71 14.39 0.94 13.16
C GLY A 71 14.08 1.42 11.75
N LEU A 72 12.98 2.15 11.55
CA LEU A 72 12.57 2.68 10.23
C LEU A 72 13.14 4.08 9.98
N ILE A 73 13.36 4.85 11.04
CA ILE A 73 14.02 6.15 10.99
C ILE A 73 15.06 6.23 12.11
N LYS A 74 16.09 7.05 11.92
CA LYS A 74 17.09 7.36 12.95
C LYS A 74 17.19 8.86 13.15
N ARG A 75 17.48 9.26 14.40
CA ARG A 75 17.85 10.64 14.73
C ARG A 75 19.34 10.80 14.47
N VAL A 76 19.73 11.88 13.78
CA VAL A 76 21.13 12.18 13.48
C VAL A 76 21.41 13.60 13.94
N GLY A 77 22.42 13.78 14.79
CA GLY A 77 22.90 15.10 15.20
C GLY A 77 23.47 15.85 14.00
N THR A 78 23.13 17.13 13.89
CA THR A 78 23.62 18.05 12.86
C THR A 78 23.99 19.37 13.51
N THR A 79 24.75 20.20 12.82
CA THR A 79 25.14 21.56 13.25
C THR A 79 23.93 22.43 13.64
N ASN A 80 22.75 22.17 13.07
CA ASN A 80 21.50 22.88 13.34
C ASN A 80 20.51 22.13 14.24
N GLY A 81 20.97 21.08 14.96
CA GLY A 81 20.13 20.29 15.88
C GLY A 81 19.92 18.84 15.45
N THR A 82 18.81 18.21 15.86
CA THR A 82 18.54 16.79 15.59
C THR A 82 17.71 16.61 14.32
N SER A 83 18.31 15.99 13.29
CA SER A 83 17.63 15.62 12.05
C SER A 83 17.06 14.19 12.08
N LEU A 84 16.10 13.89 11.22
CA LEU A 84 15.49 12.57 11.07
C LEU A 84 15.83 11.98 9.70
N ARG A 85 16.47 10.81 9.68
CA ARG A 85 16.87 10.12 8.45
C ARG A 85 16.18 8.77 8.33
N LEU A 86 15.70 8.43 7.14
CA LEU A 86 15.24 7.06 6.85
C LEU A 86 16.41 6.09 6.96
N THR A 87 16.19 4.97 7.64
CA THR A 87 17.07 3.81 7.51
C THR A 87 16.81 3.14 6.16
N GLU A 88 17.66 2.21 5.76
CA GLU A 88 17.42 1.40 4.56
C GLU A 88 16.07 0.65 4.64
N LYS A 89 15.80 0.00 5.77
CA LYS A 89 14.51 -0.63 6.09
C LYS A 89 13.34 0.37 5.98
N GLY A 90 13.54 1.61 6.42
CA GLY A 90 12.56 2.69 6.30
C GLY A 90 12.31 3.10 4.85
N ARG A 91 13.36 3.23 4.04
CA ARG A 91 13.26 3.55 2.61
C ARG A 91 12.47 2.49 1.86
N TYR A 92 12.80 1.20 2.05
CA TYR A 92 12.07 0.10 1.43
C TYR A 92 10.58 0.11 1.79
N LEU A 93 10.24 0.30 3.08
CA LEU A 93 8.85 0.37 3.48
C LEU A 93 8.12 1.59 2.88
N ALA A 94 8.79 2.74 2.81
CA ALA A 94 8.22 3.94 2.23
C ALA A 94 7.93 3.77 0.74
N GLN A 95 8.89 3.23 -0.01
CA GLN A 95 8.77 2.92 -1.43
C GLN A 95 7.62 1.93 -1.68
N SER A 96 7.56 0.84 -0.91
CA SER A 96 6.49 -0.16 -1.03
C SER A 96 5.11 0.42 -0.78
N LEU A 97 4.97 1.33 0.19
CA LEU A 97 3.70 2.03 0.46
C LEU A 97 3.33 3.02 -0.65
N GLU A 98 4.31 3.68 -1.25
CA GLU A 98 4.09 4.58 -2.38
C GLU A 98 3.59 3.80 -3.60
N ILE A 99 4.27 2.71 -3.95
CA ILE A 99 3.85 1.81 -5.02
C ILE A 99 2.45 1.26 -4.72
N GLU A 100 2.17 0.78 -3.51
CA GLU A 100 0.84 0.29 -3.14
C GLU A 100 -0.27 1.34 -3.32
N ASN A 101 0.02 2.62 -3.08
CA ASN A 101 -0.96 3.69 -3.22
C ASN A 101 -1.23 4.06 -4.69
N THR A 102 -0.17 4.04 -5.49
CA THR A 102 -0.16 4.50 -6.88
C THR A 102 -0.46 3.39 -7.88
N ILE A 103 -0.17 2.13 -7.53
CA ILE A 103 -0.42 0.98 -8.40
C ILE A 103 -1.92 0.89 -8.71
N ARG A 104 -2.20 0.98 -10.00
CA ARG A 104 -3.53 0.92 -10.57
C ARG A 104 -3.43 0.04 -11.78
N VAL A 105 -4.12 -1.10 -11.74
CA VAL A 105 -4.26 -1.91 -12.94
C VAL A 105 -5.04 -1.09 -13.97
N GLN A 106 -4.42 -0.83 -15.10
CA GLN A 106 -5.01 -0.01 -16.15
C GLN A 106 -6.14 -0.77 -16.82
N LYS A 107 -7.32 -0.17 -16.85
CA LYS A 107 -8.39 -0.67 -17.72
C LYS A 107 -7.99 -0.38 -19.15
N GLN A 108 -7.77 -1.42 -19.93
CA GLN A 108 -7.52 -1.28 -21.36
C GLN A 108 -8.80 -0.80 -22.06
N ARG A 109 -8.65 -0.05 -23.17
CA ARG A 109 -9.80 0.46 -23.94
C ARG A 109 -10.66 -0.67 -24.51
N ARG A 110 -10.04 -1.81 -24.80
CA ARG A 110 -10.70 -3.01 -25.31
C ARG A 110 -10.23 -4.20 -24.49
N TRP A 111 -11.16 -5.13 -24.27
CA TRP A 111 -10.83 -6.42 -23.71
C TRP A 111 -10.28 -7.32 -24.81
N ASP A 112 -9.19 -8.01 -24.53
CA ASP A 112 -8.52 -8.94 -25.44
C ASP A 112 -9.14 -10.35 -25.43
N GLY A 113 -10.29 -10.52 -24.77
CA GLY A 113 -10.99 -11.79 -24.65
C GLY A 113 -10.41 -12.73 -23.58
N LYS A 114 -9.41 -12.30 -22.78
CA LYS A 114 -8.78 -13.16 -21.78
C LYS A 114 -9.07 -12.75 -20.35
N TRP A 115 -9.32 -13.71 -19.49
CA TRP A 115 -9.44 -13.56 -18.05
C TRP A 115 -8.09 -13.70 -17.37
N ARG A 116 -7.85 -12.85 -16.38
CA ARG A 116 -6.69 -12.84 -15.48
C ARG A 116 -7.15 -13.32 -14.13
N ILE A 117 -6.76 -14.54 -13.78
CA ILE A 117 -7.15 -15.18 -12.54
C ILE A 117 -5.95 -15.22 -11.60
N VAL A 118 -6.14 -14.68 -10.41
CA VAL A 118 -5.17 -14.73 -9.32
C VAL A 118 -5.69 -15.70 -8.27
N ILE A 119 -4.93 -16.77 -8.05
CA ILE A 119 -5.17 -17.73 -6.98
C ILE A 119 -4.04 -17.60 -5.96
N PHE A 120 -4.36 -17.68 -4.69
CA PHE A 120 -3.33 -17.67 -3.66
C PHE A 120 -3.60 -18.62 -2.51
N ASP A 121 -2.54 -19.22 -2.00
CA ASP A 121 -2.57 -19.94 -0.73
C ASP A 121 -1.57 -19.31 0.23
N ILE A 122 -2.09 -18.76 1.33
CA ILE A 122 -1.31 -18.01 2.31
C ILE A 122 -1.64 -18.58 3.69
N TRP A 123 -0.61 -19.21 4.26
CA TRP A 123 -0.59 -19.74 5.61
C TRP A 123 -1.17 -18.78 6.65
N GLU A 124 -1.83 -19.33 7.65
CA GLU A 124 -2.55 -18.58 8.67
C GLU A 124 -1.64 -17.66 9.50
N SER A 125 -0.40 -18.08 9.72
CA SER A 125 0.67 -17.27 10.34
C SER A 125 0.92 -15.94 9.61
N ARG A 126 0.55 -15.85 8.33
CA ARG A 126 0.65 -14.66 7.48
C ARG A 126 -0.72 -14.04 7.14
N ARG A 127 -1.76 -14.21 8.00
CA ARG A 127 -3.11 -13.61 7.81
C ARG A 127 -3.06 -12.13 7.40
N GLY A 128 -2.18 -11.33 8.02
CA GLY A 128 -2.05 -9.91 7.69
C GLY A 128 -1.63 -9.62 6.24
N VAL A 129 -0.83 -10.52 5.63
CA VAL A 129 -0.45 -10.43 4.21
C VAL A 129 -1.64 -10.82 3.33
N ARG A 130 -2.36 -11.88 3.69
CA ARG A 130 -3.58 -12.33 3.00
C ARG A 130 -4.64 -11.24 2.92
N ASP A 131 -4.91 -10.58 4.04
CA ASP A 131 -5.90 -9.50 4.10
C ASP A 131 -5.44 -8.27 3.29
N ARG A 132 -4.13 -7.95 3.32
CA ARG A 132 -3.57 -6.87 2.49
C ARG A 132 -3.69 -7.17 1.00
N LEU A 133 -3.40 -8.41 0.58
CA LEU A 133 -3.57 -8.85 -0.81
C LEU A 133 -5.02 -8.69 -1.29
N ARG A 134 -6.00 -9.15 -0.49
CA ARG A 134 -7.42 -9.01 -0.82
C ARG A 134 -7.84 -7.55 -0.98
N ILE A 135 -7.38 -6.67 -0.09
CA ILE A 135 -7.63 -5.23 -0.20
C ILE A 135 -7.02 -4.67 -1.49
N LEU A 136 -5.81 -5.11 -1.86
CA LEU A 136 -5.15 -4.65 -3.08
C LEU A 136 -5.87 -5.10 -4.34
N LEU A 137 -6.24 -6.37 -4.43
CA LEU A 137 -7.00 -6.92 -5.57
C LEU A 137 -8.34 -6.19 -5.71
N GLN A 138 -9.09 -6.03 -4.62
CA GLN A 138 -10.37 -5.32 -4.63
C GLN A 138 -10.21 -3.85 -5.07
N ARG A 139 -9.21 -3.14 -4.55
CA ARG A 139 -8.94 -1.73 -4.94
C ARG A 139 -8.53 -1.59 -6.40
N ASN A 140 -7.94 -2.62 -6.99
CA ASN A 140 -7.59 -2.67 -8.41
C ASN A 140 -8.72 -3.20 -9.30
N GLY A 141 -9.89 -3.47 -8.73
CA GLY A 141 -11.09 -3.85 -9.48
C GLY A 141 -11.21 -5.34 -9.77
N PHE A 142 -10.39 -6.21 -9.16
CA PHE A 142 -10.60 -7.64 -9.24
C PHE A 142 -11.91 -8.03 -8.54
N VAL A 143 -12.59 -9.02 -9.09
CA VAL A 143 -13.79 -9.62 -8.51
C VAL A 143 -13.42 -10.92 -7.81
N LYS A 144 -13.88 -11.06 -6.56
CA LYS A 144 -13.70 -12.29 -5.79
C LYS A 144 -14.73 -13.34 -6.25
N ILE A 145 -14.25 -14.46 -6.81
CA ILE A 145 -15.12 -15.60 -7.16
C ILE A 145 -15.11 -16.63 -6.02
N GLN A 146 -13.96 -16.84 -5.37
CA GLN A 146 -13.85 -17.68 -4.16
C GLN A 146 -12.92 -17.04 -3.12
N ASN A 147 -12.76 -17.68 -1.96
CA ASN A 147 -11.95 -17.13 -0.85
C ASN A 147 -10.51 -16.77 -1.22
N SER A 148 -9.94 -17.51 -2.17
CA SER A 148 -8.58 -17.34 -2.66
C SER A 148 -8.51 -17.15 -4.17
N VAL A 149 -9.64 -16.97 -4.86
CA VAL A 149 -9.72 -16.89 -6.33
C VAL A 149 -10.33 -15.55 -6.72
N TRP A 150 -9.57 -14.78 -7.50
CA TRP A 150 -9.92 -13.45 -7.95
C TRP A 150 -9.75 -13.33 -9.45
N VAL A 151 -10.66 -12.63 -10.11
CA VAL A 151 -10.67 -12.48 -11.58
C VAL A 151 -10.64 -11.02 -12.00
N TYR A 152 -10.00 -10.76 -13.13
CA TYR A 152 -9.97 -9.46 -13.78
C TYR A 152 -9.86 -9.63 -15.30
N PRO A 153 -10.41 -8.75 -16.14
CA PRO A 153 -10.37 -8.94 -17.58
C PRO A 153 -9.15 -8.32 -18.27
N TYR A 154 -8.42 -7.39 -17.63
CA TYR A 154 -7.30 -6.70 -18.29
C TYR A 154 -5.94 -7.16 -17.75
N ASP A 155 -4.90 -6.87 -18.50
CA ASP A 155 -3.54 -7.14 -18.06
C ASP A 155 -3.20 -6.41 -16.75
N CYS A 156 -2.48 -7.11 -15.88
CA CYS A 156 -2.16 -6.68 -14.52
C CYS A 156 -0.74 -7.07 -14.11
N GLU A 157 0.17 -7.23 -15.08
CA GLU A 157 1.55 -7.67 -14.86
C GLU A 157 2.28 -6.85 -13.78
N GLU A 158 2.18 -5.52 -13.82
CA GLU A 158 2.80 -4.64 -12.81
C GLU A 158 2.34 -4.98 -11.39
N LEU A 159 1.04 -5.25 -11.21
CA LEU A 159 0.50 -5.68 -9.93
C LEU A 159 1.10 -7.01 -9.51
N LEU A 160 1.22 -8.00 -10.40
CA LEU A 160 1.83 -9.27 -10.06
C LEU A 160 3.30 -9.17 -9.67
N VAL A 161 4.07 -8.33 -10.37
CA VAL A 161 5.47 -8.07 -10.03
C VAL A 161 5.57 -7.52 -8.61
N PHE A 162 4.76 -6.52 -8.27
CA PHE A 162 4.67 -5.98 -6.91
C PHE A 162 4.25 -7.04 -5.89
N LEU A 163 3.22 -7.84 -6.18
CA LEU A 163 2.75 -8.88 -5.25
C LEU A 163 3.84 -9.95 -4.98
N ARG A 164 4.62 -10.33 -6.00
CA ARG A 164 5.69 -11.34 -5.85
C ARG A 164 6.89 -10.79 -5.09
N THR A 165 7.31 -9.56 -5.39
CA THR A 165 8.54 -8.95 -4.88
C THR A 165 8.31 -8.27 -3.52
N ASP A 166 7.42 -7.28 -3.45
CA ASP A 166 7.16 -6.48 -2.24
C ASP A 166 6.42 -7.24 -1.15
N LEU A 167 5.36 -7.98 -1.49
CA LEU A 167 4.62 -8.76 -0.49
C LEU A 167 5.30 -10.10 -0.18
N ARG A 168 6.38 -10.44 -0.88
CA ARG A 168 7.12 -11.71 -0.73
C ARG A 168 6.18 -12.91 -0.76
N LEU A 169 5.29 -12.92 -1.75
CA LEU A 169 4.30 -13.97 -1.92
C LEU A 169 4.80 -15.09 -2.84
N GLY A 170 5.84 -14.85 -3.65
CA GLY A 170 6.56 -15.90 -4.39
C GLY A 170 5.63 -16.91 -5.07
N LYS A 171 5.85 -18.20 -4.78
CA LYS A 171 5.04 -19.34 -5.26
C LYS A 171 3.64 -19.46 -4.63
N GLY A 172 3.34 -18.68 -3.59
CA GLY A 172 2.02 -18.64 -2.94
C GLY A 172 0.96 -17.86 -3.72
N ILE A 173 1.34 -17.27 -4.88
CA ILE A 173 0.41 -16.73 -5.87
C ILE A 173 0.58 -17.50 -7.18
N LEU A 174 -0.53 -18.01 -7.69
CA LEU A 174 -0.69 -18.52 -9.04
C LEU A 174 -1.45 -17.51 -9.89
N TYR A 175 -0.94 -17.24 -11.08
CA TYR A 175 -1.57 -16.37 -12.06
C TYR A 175 -1.87 -17.17 -13.31
N ILE A 176 -3.13 -17.10 -13.75
CA ILE A 176 -3.63 -17.85 -14.89
C ILE A 176 -4.22 -16.85 -15.87
N VAL A 177 -3.85 -17.00 -17.14
CA VAL A 177 -4.52 -16.34 -18.25
C VAL A 177 -5.39 -17.39 -18.92
N ALA A 178 -6.70 -17.17 -18.91
CA ALA A 178 -7.68 -18.10 -19.47
C ALA A 178 -8.52 -17.40 -20.54
N GLU A 179 -8.77 -18.07 -21.66
CA GLU A 179 -9.65 -17.52 -22.71
C GLU A 179 -11.13 -17.64 -22.31
N GLU A 180 -11.45 -18.68 -21.56
CA GLU A 180 -12.81 -18.97 -21.11
C GLU A 180 -12.86 -19.29 -19.61
N VAL A 181 -13.95 -18.87 -18.99
CA VAL A 181 -14.32 -19.26 -17.62
C VAL A 181 -15.78 -19.68 -17.67
N GLU A 182 -16.09 -20.82 -17.07
CA GLU A 182 -17.45 -21.34 -17.03
C GLU A 182 -18.40 -20.32 -16.42
N HIS A 183 -19.57 -20.14 -17.05
CA HIS A 183 -20.63 -19.23 -16.60
C HIS A 183 -20.17 -17.76 -16.38
N ASP A 184 -19.20 -17.27 -17.14
CA ASP A 184 -18.64 -15.91 -17.00
C ASP A 184 -19.61 -14.75 -17.37
N LYS A 185 -20.86 -15.04 -17.76
CA LYS A 185 -21.89 -14.03 -18.11
C LYS A 185 -22.03 -12.95 -17.04
N THR A 186 -22.00 -13.34 -15.77
CA THR A 186 -22.09 -12.40 -14.63
C THR A 186 -20.83 -11.52 -14.52
N LEU A 187 -19.65 -12.09 -14.79
CA LEU A 187 -18.38 -11.38 -14.81
C LEU A 187 -18.32 -10.40 -15.98
N ARG A 188 -18.67 -10.83 -17.20
CA ARG A 188 -18.75 -9.96 -18.38
C ARG A 188 -19.68 -8.77 -18.12
N LYS A 189 -20.86 -9.03 -17.54
CA LYS A 189 -21.80 -7.96 -17.14
C LYS A 189 -21.20 -7.03 -16.08
N HIS A 190 -20.54 -7.57 -15.05
CA HIS A 190 -19.89 -6.77 -14.01
C HIS A 190 -18.84 -5.81 -14.59
N PHE A 191 -18.02 -6.31 -15.51
CA PHE A 191 -16.96 -5.53 -16.15
C PHE A 191 -17.41 -4.73 -17.37
N ARG A 192 -18.69 -4.83 -17.77
CA ARG A 192 -19.28 -4.20 -18.96
C ARG A 192 -18.54 -4.57 -20.24
N LEU A 193 -18.15 -5.84 -20.35
CA LEU A 193 -17.47 -6.40 -21.50
C LEU A 193 -18.52 -6.73 -22.55
N HIS A 194 -18.41 -6.08 -23.71
CA HIS A 194 -19.17 -6.44 -24.89
C HIS A 194 -18.34 -7.48 -25.63
N SER A 195 -18.95 -8.62 -25.94
CA SER A 195 -18.34 -9.58 -26.87
C SER A 195 -18.01 -8.84 -28.17
N LEU A 196 -16.75 -8.93 -28.61
CA LEU A 196 -16.41 -8.57 -29.98
C LEU A 196 -17.20 -9.52 -30.87
N THR A 197 -18.17 -8.96 -31.60
CA THR A 197 -18.83 -9.62 -32.72
C THR A 197 -17.84 -9.90 -33.84
#